data_AF-A0A7G9R2H2-F1
#
_entry.id   AF-A0A7G9R2H2-F1
#
_cell.length_a   1.000
_cell.length_b   1.000
_cell.length_c   1.000
_cell.angle_alpha   90.00
_cell.angle_beta   90.00
_cell.angle_gamma   90.00
#
_symmetry.space_group_name_H-M   'P 1'
#
loop_
_entity.id
_entity.type
_entity.pdbx_description
1 polymer ?
#
loop_
_entity_poly.entity_id
_entity_poly.type
_entity_poly.pdbx_seq_one_letter_code
_entity_poly.pdbx_strand_id
1 'polypeptide(L)'
;MPARPRRALAGGGTGGQPARRRGAGDARPLVAAAPVCRGSRRRGGGQVSQRVGAVDCGTNSIRLLVADVGSDGRLTDVVRRMEVVRLGQGIDRTGVIAPEAMERTLAAAREYAALCREHGVETARFVATSASRDARNADDFVAGVREAFGELDVAPEVVPGDVEARLSFAGATGDLPAAGVEGPYLVVDLGGGSTELVRGTERVEAARSVDVGCVRITERHLEHDPPTQEEIVAARADVARALEQAEEVVHLGGLSAVVGLAGSVTTVTAHALGLDRYDRDAIHLAQVPLEAHRGACRSLLAMSREQRAALPYMHPGRVDVIGAGALVWYEVLGRVAVRSPGVRVVTSEHDILDGIALSVAG
;
A
#
# COMPACT_ATOMS: atom_id res chain seq x y z
N MET A 1 74.88 28.64 -3.72
CA MET A 1 75.76 27.56 -3.22
C MET A 1 74.86 26.41 -2.76
N PRO A 2 75.07 25.18 -3.23
CA PRO A 2 74.40 24.79 -4.48
C PRO A 2 73.73 23.39 -4.49
N ALA A 3 72.96 23.19 -5.57
CA ALA A 3 72.88 21.99 -6.43
C ALA A 3 71.98 20.79 -6.05
N ARG A 4 70.92 20.66 -6.87
CA ARG A 4 70.29 19.40 -7.36
C ARG A 4 71.34 18.49 -8.09
N PRO A 5 70.92 17.48 -8.89
CA PRO A 5 70.43 16.12 -8.60
C PRO A 5 71.35 15.08 -9.32
N ARG A 6 71.00 13.78 -9.34
CA ARG A 6 71.41 12.73 -10.33
C ARG A 6 70.97 11.36 -9.78
N ARG A 7 70.63 10.31 -10.54
CA ARG A 7 70.41 10.05 -11.97
C ARG A 7 69.75 8.66 -12.02
N ALA A 8 68.94 8.39 -13.02
CA ALA A 8 68.45 7.05 -13.35
C ALA A 8 69.60 6.12 -13.74
N LEU A 9 69.45 4.81 -13.48
CA LEU A 9 69.99 3.75 -14.32
C LEU A 9 69.03 2.55 -14.35
N ALA A 10 68.68 2.17 -15.57
CA ALA A 10 68.02 0.92 -15.92
C ALA A 10 68.99 -0.25 -15.79
N GLY A 11 68.47 -1.41 -15.41
CA GLY A 11 69.14 -2.71 -15.51
C GLY A 11 68.11 -3.77 -15.85
N GLY A 12 68.15 -4.27 -17.07
CA GLY A 12 67.35 -5.40 -17.52
C GLY A 12 67.83 -6.72 -16.94
N GLY A 13 66.95 -7.71 -16.91
CA GLY A 13 67.26 -9.07 -16.47
C GLY A 13 66.04 -9.97 -16.53
N THR A 14 66.00 -10.76 -17.58
CA THR A 14 65.00 -11.76 -17.99
C THR A 14 64.81 -12.92 -17.00
N GLY A 15 63.59 -13.47 -16.96
CA GLY A 15 63.37 -14.92 -16.81
C GLY A 15 62.63 -15.36 -15.55
N GLY A 16 61.43 -15.93 -15.75
CA GLY A 16 60.79 -16.78 -14.73
C GLY A 16 59.26 -16.69 -14.65
N GLN A 17 58.55 -17.37 -15.56
CA GLN A 17 57.33 -18.11 -15.15
C GLN A 17 57.78 -19.32 -14.31
N PRO A 18 57.01 -19.85 -13.34
CA PRO A 18 55.56 -20.12 -13.36
C PRO A 18 54.89 -19.62 -12.06
N ALA A 19 53.61 -19.77 -11.72
CA ALA A 19 52.66 -20.84 -11.93
C ALA A 19 51.24 -20.31 -11.64
N ARG A 20 50.28 -20.96 -12.27
CA ARG A 20 48.84 -20.77 -12.16
C ARG A 20 48.36 -20.81 -10.71
N ARG A 21 47.63 -19.78 -10.28
CA ARG A 21 46.64 -19.89 -9.19
C ARG A 21 45.24 -19.83 -9.79
N ARG A 22 44.57 -20.98 -9.74
CA ARG A 22 43.13 -21.14 -9.93
C ARG A 22 42.40 -20.60 -8.70
N GLY A 23 41.21 -20.06 -8.92
CA GLY A 23 40.15 -20.05 -7.91
C GLY A 23 39.71 -18.69 -7.41
N ALA A 24 38.70 -18.12 -8.08
CA ALA A 24 37.63 -17.38 -7.41
C ALA A 24 36.39 -17.56 -8.28
N GLY A 25 35.41 -18.29 -7.75
CA GLY A 25 34.20 -18.66 -8.46
C GLY A 25 33.26 -17.48 -8.63
N ASP A 26 32.77 -17.30 -9.86
CA ASP A 26 31.57 -16.55 -10.16
C ASP A 26 30.37 -17.23 -9.46
N ALA A 27 29.98 -16.72 -8.30
CA ALA A 27 28.73 -17.06 -7.66
C ALA A 27 27.62 -16.21 -8.29
N ARG A 28 27.10 -16.67 -9.44
CA ARG A 28 25.79 -16.25 -9.94
C ARG A 28 24.72 -16.81 -8.99
N PRO A 29 23.73 -16.02 -8.52
CA PRO A 29 22.61 -16.60 -7.80
C PRO A 29 21.79 -17.47 -8.77
N LEU A 30 21.68 -18.76 -8.43
CA LEU A 30 20.72 -19.68 -9.05
C LEU A 30 19.31 -19.21 -8.68
N VAL A 31 18.66 -18.50 -9.60
CA VAL A 31 17.21 -18.37 -9.60
C VAL A 31 16.67 -19.73 -10.03
N ALA A 32 16.18 -20.51 -9.07
CA ALA A 32 15.48 -21.76 -9.36
C ALA A 32 14.17 -21.42 -10.05
N ALA A 33 14.11 -21.65 -11.37
CA ALA A 33 12.89 -21.56 -12.15
C ALA A 33 11.90 -22.62 -11.65
N ALA A 34 10.74 -22.18 -11.15
CA ALA A 34 9.62 -23.07 -10.84
C ALA A 34 9.15 -23.80 -12.12
N PRO A 35 8.70 -25.05 -12.03
CA PRO A 35 8.33 -25.83 -13.20
C PRO A 35 7.05 -25.27 -13.84
N VAL A 36 7.13 -25.01 -15.14
CA VAL A 36 5.98 -24.65 -15.98
C VAL A 36 5.09 -25.87 -16.13
N CYS A 37 4.04 -25.96 -15.31
CA CYS A 37 2.97 -26.94 -15.49
C CYS A 37 2.15 -26.58 -16.74
N ARG A 38 2.52 -27.14 -17.90
CA ARG A 38 1.61 -27.28 -19.04
C ARG A 38 0.61 -28.39 -18.73
N GLY A 39 -0.58 -28.00 -18.26
CA GLY A 39 -1.69 -28.90 -17.94
C GLY A 39 -2.97 -28.48 -18.66
N SER A 40 -3.47 -29.40 -19.49
CA SER A 40 -4.68 -29.38 -20.33
C SER A 40 -5.91 -28.62 -19.81
N ARG A 41 -6.61 -27.95 -20.75
CA ARG A 41 -8.01 -27.55 -20.64
C ARG A 41 -8.88 -28.73 -20.20
N ARG A 42 -9.29 -28.74 -18.93
CA ARG A 42 -10.49 -29.45 -18.48
C ARG A 42 -11.52 -28.39 -18.08
N ARG A 43 -12.59 -28.31 -18.87
CA ARG A 43 -13.85 -27.67 -18.45
C ARG A 43 -14.40 -28.49 -17.28
N GLY A 44 -14.10 -28.09 -16.06
CA GLY A 44 -14.81 -28.50 -14.85
C GLY A 44 -15.47 -27.27 -14.28
N GLY A 45 -16.80 -27.20 -14.32
CA GLY A 45 -17.55 -26.12 -13.69
C GLY A 45 -17.41 -26.22 -12.18
N GLY A 46 -16.54 -25.39 -11.60
CA GLY A 46 -16.75 -24.95 -10.22
C GLY A 46 -17.96 -24.03 -10.25
N GLN A 47 -19.00 -24.36 -9.48
CA GLN A 47 -20.13 -23.45 -9.30
C GLN A 47 -19.61 -22.15 -8.72
N VAL A 48 -19.73 -21.06 -9.48
CA VAL A 48 -19.64 -19.70 -8.95
C VAL A 48 -20.78 -19.57 -7.95
N SER A 49 -20.48 -19.35 -6.67
CA SER A 49 -21.53 -19.21 -5.65
C SER A 49 -22.18 -17.84 -5.68
N GLN A 50 -21.44 -16.79 -6.04
CA GLN A 50 -21.98 -15.42 -6.15
C GLN A 50 -20.99 -14.49 -6.89
N ARG A 51 -21.51 -13.54 -7.67
CA ARG A 51 -20.70 -12.42 -8.22
C ARG A 51 -21.01 -11.13 -7.47
N VAL A 52 -19.99 -10.54 -6.87
CA VAL A 52 -20.11 -9.38 -5.98
C VAL A 52 -19.36 -8.17 -6.51
N GLY A 53 -19.81 -6.98 -6.10
CA GLY A 53 -19.14 -5.71 -6.35
C GLY A 53 -18.74 -5.03 -5.04
N ALA A 54 -17.47 -4.66 -4.93
CA ALA A 54 -16.96 -3.87 -3.82
C ALA A 54 -16.48 -2.53 -4.35
N VAL A 55 -16.93 -1.45 -3.72
CA VAL A 55 -16.43 -0.10 -4.01
C VAL A 55 -15.88 0.51 -2.73
N ASP A 56 -14.62 0.93 -2.77
CA ASP A 56 -13.95 1.66 -1.71
C ASP A 56 -13.67 3.09 -2.20
N CYS A 57 -14.25 4.07 -1.52
CA CYS A 57 -14.06 5.48 -1.78
C CYS A 57 -13.29 6.14 -0.65
N GLY A 58 -11.97 6.19 -0.82
CA GLY A 58 -11.05 6.80 0.12
C GLY A 58 -10.72 8.26 -0.18
N THR A 59 -9.77 8.81 0.58
CA THR A 59 -9.33 10.21 0.46
C THR A 59 -8.65 10.52 -0.88
N ASN A 60 -7.82 9.60 -1.39
CA ASN A 60 -7.04 9.85 -2.62
C ASN A 60 -7.65 9.18 -3.85
N SER A 61 -8.24 8.00 -3.70
CA SER A 61 -8.70 7.17 -4.81
C SER A 61 -10.06 6.54 -4.53
N ILE A 62 -10.79 6.26 -5.60
CA ILE A 62 -11.97 5.39 -5.60
C ILE A 62 -11.63 4.10 -6.35
N ARG A 63 -12.00 2.96 -5.80
CA ARG A 63 -11.63 1.63 -6.29
C ARG A 63 -12.86 0.76 -6.48
N LEU A 64 -12.82 -0.09 -7.50
CA LEU A 64 -13.84 -1.11 -7.77
C LEU A 64 -13.18 -2.48 -7.86
N LEU A 65 -13.78 -3.46 -7.20
CA LEU A 65 -13.55 -4.88 -7.41
C LEU A 65 -14.88 -5.55 -7.76
N VAL A 66 -14.96 -6.12 -8.95
CA VAL A 66 -15.94 -7.15 -9.28
C VAL A 66 -15.24 -8.49 -9.16
N ALA A 67 -15.77 -9.37 -8.32
CA ALA A 67 -15.16 -10.67 -8.06
C ALA A 67 -16.21 -11.79 -8.06
N ASP A 68 -15.79 -12.96 -8.54
CA ASP A 68 -16.50 -14.20 -8.31
C ASP A 68 -16.04 -14.77 -6.96
N VAL A 69 -16.99 -15.10 -6.09
CA VAL A 69 -16.70 -15.73 -4.80
C VAL A 69 -17.00 -17.22 -4.89
N GLY A 70 -15.96 -18.04 -4.70
CA GLY A 70 -16.08 -19.49 -4.64
C GLY A 70 -16.72 -19.97 -3.35
N SER A 71 -17.23 -21.22 -3.35
CA SER A 71 -17.84 -21.83 -2.17
C SER A 71 -16.87 -22.04 -1.00
N ASP A 72 -15.57 -21.94 -1.27
CA ASP A 72 -14.48 -21.97 -0.31
C ASP A 72 -14.12 -20.57 0.25
N GLY A 73 -14.89 -19.54 -0.13
CA GLY A 73 -14.66 -18.15 0.27
C GLY A 73 -13.54 -17.46 -0.51
N ARG A 74 -12.95 -18.09 -1.53
CA ARG A 74 -11.89 -17.47 -2.32
C ARG A 74 -12.46 -16.47 -3.33
N LEU A 75 -11.88 -15.28 -3.34
CA LEU A 75 -12.14 -14.28 -4.37
C LEU A 75 -11.36 -14.58 -5.65
N THR A 76 -12.03 -14.45 -6.79
CA THR A 76 -11.39 -14.40 -8.11
C THR A 76 -11.73 -13.07 -8.78
N ASP A 77 -10.72 -12.23 -9.00
CA ASP A 77 -10.88 -10.93 -9.67
C ASP A 77 -11.47 -11.12 -11.08
N VAL A 78 -12.61 -10.46 -11.34
CA VAL A 78 -13.19 -10.31 -12.68
C VAL A 78 -12.79 -8.95 -13.25
N VAL A 79 -12.97 -7.89 -12.47
CA VAL A 79 -12.53 -6.53 -12.78
C VAL A 79 -11.97 -5.89 -11.53
N ARG A 80 -10.76 -5.33 -11.64
CA ARG A 80 -10.21 -4.40 -10.66
C ARG A 80 -9.92 -3.06 -11.33
N ARG A 81 -10.41 -1.98 -10.75
CA ARG A 81 -10.19 -0.59 -11.21
C ARG A 81 -9.83 0.30 -10.02
N MET A 82 -9.03 1.31 -10.32
CA MET A 82 -8.62 2.32 -9.35
C MET A 82 -8.46 3.64 -10.08
N GLU A 83 -9.14 4.66 -9.60
CA GLU A 83 -9.07 6.01 -10.13
C GLU A 83 -8.65 6.98 -9.04
N VAL A 84 -7.71 7.88 -9.34
CA VAL A 84 -7.25 8.90 -8.40
C VAL A 84 -8.16 10.12 -8.52
N VAL A 85 -9.13 10.21 -7.61
CA VAL A 85 -10.14 11.28 -7.59
C VAL A 85 -9.79 12.43 -6.64
N ARG A 86 -8.91 12.17 -5.66
CA ARG A 86 -8.50 13.12 -4.61
C ARG A 86 -9.71 13.73 -3.88
N LEU A 87 -10.70 12.91 -3.51
CA LEU A 87 -11.92 13.36 -2.83
C LEU A 87 -11.60 14.21 -1.59
N GLY A 88 -10.56 13.82 -0.85
CA GLY A 88 -10.13 14.47 0.39
C GLY A 88 -9.25 15.70 0.23
N GLN A 89 -8.97 16.16 -1.00
CA GLN A 89 -8.10 17.31 -1.22
C GLN A 89 -8.62 18.55 -0.46
N GLY A 90 -7.78 19.14 0.38
CA GLY A 90 -8.09 20.33 1.15
C GLY A 90 -9.14 20.16 2.26
N ILE A 91 -9.74 18.98 2.46
CA ILE A 91 -10.77 18.76 3.49
C ILE A 91 -10.21 19.01 4.88
N ASP A 92 -8.96 18.62 5.15
CA ASP A 92 -8.35 18.82 6.47
C ASP A 92 -8.36 20.30 6.90
N ARG A 93 -8.25 21.21 5.94
CA ARG A 93 -8.26 22.67 6.16
C ARG A 93 -9.66 23.27 6.03
N THR A 94 -10.45 22.87 5.03
CA THR A 94 -11.73 23.52 4.70
C THR A 94 -12.93 22.86 5.40
N GLY A 95 -12.81 21.57 5.73
CA GLY A 95 -13.87 20.69 6.22
C GLY A 95 -15.00 20.44 5.22
N VAL A 96 -14.77 20.66 3.92
CA VAL A 96 -15.75 20.39 2.85
C VAL A 96 -15.08 19.78 1.63
N ILE A 97 -15.76 18.83 0.98
CA ILE A 97 -15.37 18.28 -0.32
C ILE A 97 -15.44 19.40 -1.35
N ALA A 98 -14.34 19.63 -2.07
CA ALA A 98 -14.28 20.62 -3.14
C ALA A 98 -15.20 20.23 -4.31
N PRO A 99 -15.91 21.17 -4.96
CA PRO A 99 -16.84 20.87 -6.05
C PRO A 99 -16.24 20.02 -7.18
N GLU A 100 -15.01 20.34 -7.59
CA GLU A 100 -14.32 19.60 -8.64
C GLU A 100 -13.91 18.18 -8.19
N ALA A 101 -13.66 17.96 -6.91
CA ALA A 101 -13.37 16.63 -6.37
C ALA A 101 -14.65 15.78 -6.26
N MET A 102 -15.77 16.41 -5.89
CA MET A 102 -17.09 15.80 -5.90
C MET A 102 -17.45 15.33 -7.31
N GLU A 103 -17.33 16.21 -8.30
CA GLU A 103 -17.68 15.91 -9.70
C GLU A 103 -16.86 14.74 -10.25
N ARG A 104 -15.53 14.76 -10.09
CA ARG A 104 -14.65 13.65 -10.50
C ARG A 104 -15.03 12.33 -9.83
N THR A 105 -15.32 12.36 -8.53
CA THR A 105 -15.66 11.15 -7.77
C THR A 105 -17.00 10.57 -8.19
N LEU A 106 -18.02 11.42 -8.40
CA LEU A 106 -19.34 10.98 -8.86
C LEU A 106 -19.29 10.48 -10.31
N ALA A 107 -18.43 11.06 -11.17
CA ALA A 107 -18.19 10.52 -12.51
C ALA A 107 -17.63 9.09 -12.44
N ALA A 108 -16.58 8.85 -11.65
CA ALA A 108 -16.03 7.52 -11.45
C ALA A 108 -17.04 6.55 -10.82
N ALA A 109 -17.87 7.00 -9.87
CA ALA A 109 -18.94 6.20 -9.29
C ALA A 109 -19.95 5.71 -10.34
N ARG A 110 -20.36 6.58 -11.28
CA ARG A 110 -21.26 6.19 -12.39
C ARG A 110 -20.62 5.16 -13.32
N GLU A 111 -19.33 5.33 -13.63
CA GLU A 111 -18.58 4.35 -14.42
C GLU A 111 -18.51 3.00 -13.72
N TYR A 112 -18.27 2.99 -12.40
CA TYR A 112 -18.23 1.76 -11.62
C TYR A 112 -19.60 1.08 -11.52
N ALA A 113 -20.68 1.84 -11.37
CA ALA A 113 -22.04 1.30 -11.44
C ALA A 113 -22.34 0.67 -12.82
N ALA A 114 -21.85 1.27 -13.91
CA ALA A 114 -21.95 0.69 -15.24
C ALA A 114 -21.18 -0.63 -15.36
N LEU A 115 -19.94 -0.70 -14.84
CA LEU A 115 -19.14 -1.93 -14.81
C LEU A 115 -19.80 -3.04 -13.98
N CYS A 116 -20.35 -2.71 -12.81
CA CYS A 116 -21.09 -3.68 -12.00
C CYS A 116 -22.27 -4.31 -12.78
N ARG A 117 -23.03 -3.48 -13.51
CA ARG A 117 -24.14 -3.95 -14.37
C ARG A 117 -23.64 -4.79 -15.55
N GLU A 118 -22.60 -4.31 -16.25
CA GLU A 118 -21.99 -5.01 -17.39
C GLU A 118 -21.56 -6.43 -17.01
N HIS A 119 -20.98 -6.58 -15.82
CA HIS A 119 -20.49 -7.87 -15.34
C HIS A 119 -21.53 -8.69 -14.58
N GLY A 120 -22.77 -8.21 -14.43
CA GLY A 120 -23.84 -8.96 -13.76
C GLY A 120 -23.61 -9.14 -12.27
N VAL A 121 -23.13 -8.11 -11.58
CA VAL A 121 -23.02 -8.10 -10.12
C VAL A 121 -24.41 -8.24 -9.49
N GLU A 122 -24.55 -9.23 -8.60
CA GLU A 122 -25.81 -9.52 -7.90
C GLU A 122 -25.95 -8.74 -6.59
N THR A 123 -24.82 -8.50 -5.93
CA THR A 123 -24.77 -7.76 -4.66
C THR A 123 -23.54 -6.88 -4.67
N ALA A 124 -23.73 -5.59 -4.37
CA ALA A 124 -22.64 -4.66 -4.25
C ALA A 124 -22.67 -3.90 -2.93
N ARG A 125 -21.50 -3.51 -2.46
CA ARG A 125 -21.33 -2.64 -1.29
C ARG A 125 -20.40 -1.50 -1.62
N PHE A 126 -20.86 -0.30 -1.32
CA PHE A 126 -20.09 0.93 -1.49
C PHE A 126 -19.73 1.46 -0.12
N VAL A 127 -18.43 1.52 0.18
CA VAL A 127 -17.88 2.07 1.42
C VAL A 127 -17.18 3.39 1.11
N ALA A 128 -17.45 4.40 1.93
CA ALA A 128 -16.76 5.67 1.91
C ALA A 128 -16.07 5.91 3.26
N THR A 129 -14.82 6.37 3.23
CA THR A 129 -13.96 6.39 4.43
C THR A 129 -13.60 7.81 4.87
N SER A 130 -12.34 8.04 5.27
CA SER A 130 -11.87 9.23 6.00
C SER A 130 -12.34 10.56 5.39
N ALA A 131 -12.24 10.74 4.07
CA ALA A 131 -12.64 12.02 3.46
C ALA A 131 -14.14 12.33 3.63
N SER A 132 -15.00 11.34 3.49
CA SER A 132 -16.45 11.52 3.66
C SER A 132 -16.85 11.66 5.13
N ARG A 133 -16.11 11.05 6.06
CA ARG A 133 -16.31 11.26 7.51
C ARG A 133 -16.04 12.70 7.94
N ASP A 134 -15.00 13.31 7.36
CA ASP A 134 -14.51 14.64 7.76
C ASP A 134 -15.30 15.79 7.11
N ALA A 135 -16.00 15.51 6.02
CA ALA A 135 -16.67 16.54 5.21
C ALA A 135 -18.03 16.94 5.76
N ARG A 136 -18.24 18.25 6.00
CA ARG A 136 -19.56 18.78 6.39
C ARG A 136 -20.63 18.65 5.30
N ASN A 137 -20.23 18.50 4.04
CA ASN A 137 -21.11 18.31 2.88
C ASN A 137 -21.09 16.86 2.36
N ALA A 138 -20.84 15.88 3.24
CA ALA A 138 -20.88 14.46 2.88
C ALA A 138 -22.25 14.01 2.37
N ASP A 139 -23.35 14.65 2.80
CA ASP A 139 -24.71 14.33 2.34
C ASP A 139 -24.89 14.54 0.83
N ASP A 140 -24.24 15.56 0.25
CA ASP A 140 -24.26 15.81 -1.20
C ASP A 140 -23.56 14.67 -1.96
N PHE A 141 -22.44 14.20 -1.41
CA PHE A 141 -21.73 13.03 -1.94
C PHE A 141 -22.60 11.76 -1.84
N VAL A 142 -23.22 11.53 -0.69
CA VAL A 142 -24.09 10.36 -0.46
C VAL A 142 -25.26 10.35 -1.43
N ALA A 143 -25.90 11.50 -1.65
CA ALA A 143 -26.99 11.65 -2.60
C ALA A 143 -26.54 11.33 -4.03
N GLY A 144 -25.40 11.88 -4.47
CA GLY A 144 -24.86 11.65 -5.81
C GLY A 144 -24.49 10.20 -6.07
N VAL A 145 -23.91 9.50 -5.09
CA VAL A 145 -23.59 8.06 -5.24
C VAL A 145 -24.86 7.21 -5.26
N ARG A 146 -25.85 7.53 -4.41
CA ARG A 146 -27.16 6.84 -4.43
C ARG A 146 -27.84 6.98 -5.79
N GLU A 147 -27.73 8.13 -6.44
CA GLU A 147 -28.21 8.33 -7.81
C GLU A 147 -27.42 7.45 -8.80
N ALA A 148 -26.08 7.47 -8.72
CA ALA A 148 -25.22 6.70 -9.62
C ALA A 148 -25.45 5.17 -9.53
N PHE A 149 -25.71 4.66 -8.34
CA PHE A 149 -25.89 3.24 -8.05
C PHE A 149 -27.36 2.80 -7.91
N GLY A 150 -28.32 3.68 -8.21
CA GLY A 150 -29.75 3.44 -7.94
C GLY A 150 -30.33 2.18 -8.59
N GLU A 151 -29.84 1.78 -9.77
CA GLU A 151 -30.29 0.54 -10.42
C GLU A 151 -29.80 -0.75 -9.73
N LEU A 152 -28.78 -0.65 -8.89
CA LEU A 152 -28.26 -1.76 -8.08
C LEU A 152 -28.79 -1.72 -6.64
N ASP A 153 -29.65 -0.75 -6.30
CA ASP A 153 -30.16 -0.50 -4.94
C ASP A 153 -29.04 -0.35 -3.89
N VAL A 154 -27.91 0.26 -4.30
CA VAL A 154 -26.76 0.49 -3.41
C VAL A 154 -26.70 1.95 -2.97
N ALA A 155 -26.61 2.17 -1.66
CA ALA A 155 -26.27 3.44 -1.06
C ALA A 155 -24.84 3.37 -0.47
N PRO A 156 -24.08 4.49 -0.50
CA PRO A 156 -22.77 4.51 0.15
C PRO A 156 -22.90 4.46 1.67
N GLU A 157 -22.07 3.64 2.29
CA GLU A 157 -21.89 3.61 3.74
C GLU A 157 -20.68 4.47 4.12
N VAL A 158 -20.91 5.58 4.81
CA VAL A 158 -19.82 6.32 5.46
C VAL A 158 -19.45 5.58 6.74
N VAL A 159 -18.46 4.71 6.65
CA VAL A 159 -18.15 3.78 7.74
C VAL A 159 -17.26 4.42 8.81
N PRO A 160 -17.46 4.13 10.10
CA PRO A 160 -16.51 4.46 11.15
C PRO A 160 -15.14 3.79 10.92
N GLY A 161 -14.08 4.38 11.46
CA GLY A 161 -12.72 3.87 11.26
C GLY A 161 -12.47 2.46 11.82
N ASP A 162 -13.22 2.02 12.83
CA ASP A 162 -13.10 0.65 13.35
C ASP A 162 -13.75 -0.40 12.43
N VAL A 163 -14.79 -0.01 11.68
CA VAL A 163 -15.39 -0.85 10.63
C VAL A 163 -14.45 -0.96 9.44
N GLU A 164 -13.87 0.17 9.00
CA GLU A 164 -12.81 0.21 7.97
C GLU A 164 -11.66 -0.73 8.33
N ALA A 165 -11.11 -0.58 9.54
CA ALA A 165 -10.05 -1.43 10.07
C ALA A 165 -10.38 -2.94 10.02
N ARG A 166 -11.60 -3.35 10.40
CA ARG A 166 -12.00 -4.76 10.36
C ARG A 166 -12.11 -5.29 8.93
N LEU A 167 -12.61 -4.49 7.99
CA LEU A 167 -12.69 -4.84 6.58
C LEU A 167 -11.28 -5.00 6.00
N SER A 168 -10.38 -4.05 6.24
CA SER A 168 -8.97 -4.14 5.80
C SER A 168 -8.28 -5.38 6.36
N PHE A 169 -8.49 -5.71 7.64
CA PHE A 169 -7.95 -6.93 8.24
C PHE A 169 -8.47 -8.20 7.58
N ALA A 170 -9.79 -8.29 7.35
CA ALA A 170 -10.40 -9.45 6.70
C ALA A 170 -9.85 -9.65 5.27
N GLY A 171 -9.73 -8.57 4.49
CA GLY A 171 -9.19 -8.65 3.13
C GLY A 171 -7.70 -9.01 3.07
N ALA A 172 -6.89 -8.51 4.01
CA ALA A 172 -5.44 -8.67 3.95
C ALA A 172 -4.89 -9.97 4.54
N THR A 173 -5.67 -10.69 5.37
CA THR A 173 -5.13 -11.79 6.19
C THR A 173 -5.39 -13.18 5.65
N GLY A 174 -6.32 -13.34 4.70
CA GLY A 174 -6.74 -14.66 4.19
C GLY A 174 -5.60 -15.50 3.58
N ASP A 175 -4.66 -14.85 2.87
CA ASP A 175 -3.58 -15.54 2.18
C ASP A 175 -2.30 -15.72 3.03
N LEU A 176 -2.21 -15.05 4.18
CA LEU A 176 -1.00 -15.06 5.03
C LEU A 176 -0.60 -16.47 5.51
N PRO A 177 -1.53 -17.32 6.02
CA PRO A 177 -1.16 -18.66 6.49
C PRO A 177 -0.61 -19.54 5.36
N ALA A 178 -1.20 -19.46 4.17
CA ALA A 178 -0.76 -20.21 3.00
C ALA A 178 0.65 -19.79 2.53
N ALA A 179 1.03 -18.53 2.79
CA ALA A 179 2.38 -18.01 2.57
C ALA A 179 3.36 -18.27 3.74
N GLY A 180 2.96 -19.07 4.75
CA GLY A 180 3.80 -19.38 5.91
C GLY A 180 4.00 -18.20 6.86
N VAL A 181 3.12 -17.19 6.79
CA VAL A 181 3.11 -16.05 7.71
C VAL A 181 2.06 -16.32 8.78
N GLU A 182 2.54 -16.66 9.98
CA GLU A 182 1.71 -16.88 11.16
C GLU A 182 1.60 -15.61 12.00
N GLY A 183 0.47 -15.46 12.70
CA GLY A 183 0.20 -14.34 13.60
C GLY A 183 0.93 -14.45 14.94
N PRO A 184 0.73 -13.49 15.86
CA PRO A 184 -0.15 -12.32 15.72
C PRO A 184 0.35 -11.32 14.67
N TYR A 185 -0.58 -10.77 13.90
CA TYR A 185 -0.35 -9.76 12.88
C TYR A 185 -0.64 -8.36 13.43
N LEU A 186 0.11 -7.38 12.95
CA LEU A 186 -0.33 -6.00 12.89
C LEU A 186 -0.61 -5.66 11.43
N VAL A 187 -1.87 -5.56 11.05
CA VAL A 187 -2.27 -5.01 9.75
C VAL A 187 -2.27 -3.49 9.84
N VAL A 188 -1.62 -2.84 8.87
CA VAL A 188 -1.51 -1.38 8.79
C VAL A 188 -2.04 -0.94 7.43
N ASP A 189 -3.24 -0.37 7.42
CA ASP A 189 -3.80 0.25 6.22
C ASP A 189 -3.39 1.72 6.18
N LEU A 190 -2.54 2.09 5.22
CA LEU A 190 -2.02 3.45 5.10
C LEU A 190 -2.74 4.19 3.97
N GLY A 191 -3.88 4.77 4.32
CA GLY A 191 -4.74 5.54 3.43
C GLY A 191 -4.23 6.97 3.16
N GLY A 192 -5.07 7.74 2.48
CA GLY A 192 -4.79 9.16 2.20
C GLY A 192 -5.07 10.07 3.40
N GLY A 193 -6.18 9.83 4.10
CA GLY A 193 -6.65 10.65 5.22
C GLY A 193 -6.43 10.01 6.59
N SER A 194 -6.44 8.69 6.68
CA SER A 194 -6.24 7.96 7.93
C SER A 194 -5.26 6.80 7.74
N THR A 195 -4.83 6.24 8.87
CA THR A 195 -4.09 4.98 8.95
C THR A 195 -4.74 4.11 10.01
N GLU A 196 -5.11 2.89 9.64
CA GLU A 196 -5.70 1.91 10.54
C GLU A 196 -4.62 0.96 11.03
N LEU A 197 -4.52 0.80 12.35
CA LEU A 197 -3.67 -0.20 13.00
C LEU A 197 -4.57 -1.28 13.59
N VAL A 198 -4.38 -2.53 13.14
CA VAL A 198 -5.24 -3.65 13.52
C VAL A 198 -4.40 -4.83 13.96
N ARG A 199 -4.48 -5.15 15.25
CA ARG A 199 -3.86 -6.34 15.81
C ARG A 199 -4.86 -7.50 15.71
N GLY A 200 -4.38 -8.66 15.27
CA GLY A 200 -5.19 -9.87 15.29
C GLY A 200 -4.44 -11.13 14.91
N THR A 201 -5.16 -12.24 14.94
CA THR A 201 -4.71 -13.56 14.47
C THR A 201 -5.64 -14.01 13.35
N GLU A 202 -6.57 -14.93 13.62
CA GLU A 202 -7.69 -15.25 12.73
C GLU A 202 -8.83 -14.23 12.87
N ARG A 203 -8.85 -13.50 13.98
CA ARG A 203 -9.83 -12.47 14.30
C ARG A 203 -9.14 -11.20 14.77
N VAL A 204 -9.84 -10.08 14.63
CA VAL A 204 -9.42 -8.80 15.18
C VAL A 204 -9.45 -8.84 16.71
N GLU A 205 -8.31 -8.52 17.33
CA GLU A 205 -8.15 -8.40 18.78
C GLU A 205 -8.32 -6.94 19.22
N ALA A 206 -7.70 -6.02 18.50
CA ALA A 206 -7.77 -4.59 18.74
C ALA A 206 -7.61 -3.84 17.42
N ALA A 207 -8.33 -2.74 17.26
CA ALA A 207 -8.27 -1.91 16.07
C ALA A 207 -8.34 -0.43 16.47
N ARG A 208 -7.55 0.41 15.80
CA ARG A 208 -7.65 1.85 15.93
C ARG A 208 -7.34 2.53 14.59
N SER A 209 -8.24 3.40 14.16
CA SER A 209 -7.99 4.36 13.08
C SER A 209 -7.45 5.65 13.67
N VAL A 210 -6.44 6.24 13.03
CA VAL A 210 -5.86 7.53 13.41
C VAL A 210 -5.78 8.45 12.19
N ASP A 211 -6.02 9.74 12.42
CA ASP A 211 -6.12 10.75 11.35
C ASP A 211 -4.74 11.21 10.85
N VAL A 212 -3.95 10.26 10.37
CA VAL A 212 -2.69 10.47 9.65
C VAL A 212 -2.70 9.60 8.40
N GLY A 213 -2.47 10.20 7.25
CA GLY A 213 -2.41 9.51 5.96
C GLY A 213 -1.56 10.29 4.99
N CYS A 214 -1.27 9.72 3.82
CA CYS A 214 -0.30 10.33 2.89
C CYS A 214 -0.76 11.70 2.35
N VAL A 215 -2.05 11.89 2.06
CA VAL A 215 -2.59 13.19 1.62
C VAL A 215 -2.57 14.17 2.79
N ARG A 216 -3.12 13.78 3.93
CA ARG A 216 -3.27 14.68 5.09
C ARG A 216 -1.93 15.18 5.62
N ILE A 217 -0.95 14.30 5.77
CA ILE A 217 0.39 14.69 6.24
C ILE A 217 1.11 15.57 5.21
N THR A 218 0.91 15.33 3.92
CA THR A 218 1.43 16.22 2.87
C THR A 218 0.85 17.62 3.01
N GLU A 219 -0.48 17.73 3.06
CA GLU A 219 -1.18 19.03 3.12
C GLU A 219 -0.90 19.81 4.40
N ARG A 220 -0.72 19.13 5.53
CA ARG A 220 -0.45 19.77 6.82
C ARG A 220 0.98 20.28 6.98
N HIS A 221 1.96 19.59 6.38
CA HIS A 221 3.37 19.78 6.77
C HIS A 221 4.37 19.85 5.63
N LEU A 222 4.11 19.27 4.46
CA LEU A 222 5.14 19.10 3.41
C LEU A 222 4.87 20.03 2.22
N GLU A 223 5.21 21.31 2.35
CA GLU A 223 4.97 22.32 1.32
C GLU A 223 6.08 22.36 0.25
N HIS A 224 7.33 22.07 0.64
CA HIS A 224 8.49 22.13 -0.25
C HIS A 224 8.76 20.80 -0.99
N ASP A 225 9.50 20.90 -2.10
CA ASP A 225 9.84 19.77 -2.98
C ASP A 225 11.35 19.73 -3.33
N PRO A 226 12.13 18.81 -2.73
CA PRO A 226 11.75 17.92 -1.64
C PRO A 226 11.48 18.68 -0.33
N PRO A 227 10.81 18.06 0.67
CA PRO A 227 10.52 18.71 1.94
C PRO A 227 11.79 19.09 2.70
N THR A 228 11.72 20.21 3.42
CA THR A 228 12.77 20.70 4.31
C THR A 228 12.89 19.85 5.58
N GLN A 229 13.99 20.01 6.30
CA GLN A 229 14.21 19.25 7.53
C GLN A 229 13.21 19.65 8.63
N GLU A 230 12.85 20.93 8.70
CA GLU A 230 11.86 21.47 9.63
C GLU A 230 10.46 20.86 9.38
N GLU A 231 10.04 20.79 8.11
CA GLU A 231 8.78 20.16 7.71
C GLU A 231 8.74 18.67 8.06
N ILE A 232 9.85 17.95 7.81
CA ILE A 232 9.96 16.53 8.16
C ILE A 232 9.86 16.34 9.68
N VAL A 233 10.47 17.21 10.48
CA VAL A 233 10.37 17.15 11.95
C VAL A 233 8.95 17.40 12.42
N ALA A 234 8.26 18.41 11.87
CA ALA A 234 6.87 18.71 12.18
C ALA A 234 5.94 17.53 11.82
N ALA A 235 6.08 16.98 10.61
CA ALA A 235 5.32 15.82 10.16
C ALA A 235 5.54 14.60 11.06
N ARG A 236 6.80 14.30 11.42
CA ARG A 236 7.12 13.20 12.35
C ARG A 236 6.48 13.39 13.72
N ALA A 237 6.47 14.62 14.25
CA ALA A 237 5.85 14.91 15.54
C ALA A 237 4.32 14.71 15.50
N ASP A 238 3.67 15.06 14.39
CA ASP A 238 2.23 14.79 14.20
C ASP A 238 1.93 13.28 14.11
N VAL A 239 2.69 12.56 13.28
CA VAL A 239 2.58 11.10 13.15
C VAL A 239 2.87 10.40 14.49
N ALA A 240 3.87 10.84 15.24
CA ALA A 240 4.20 10.25 16.54
C ALA A 240 3.03 10.36 17.54
N ARG A 241 2.40 11.55 17.64
CA ARG A 241 1.23 11.76 18.51
C ARG A 241 0.05 10.88 18.10
N ALA A 242 -0.20 10.73 16.79
CA ALA A 242 -1.24 9.85 16.29
C ALA A 242 -0.96 8.37 16.63
N LEU A 243 0.28 7.91 16.42
CA LEU A 243 0.67 6.54 16.75
C LEU A 243 0.66 6.27 18.27
N GLU A 244 0.94 7.27 19.11
CA GLU A 244 0.73 7.17 20.56
C GLU A 244 -0.74 6.88 20.91
N GLN A 245 -1.68 7.61 20.30
CA GLN A 245 -3.11 7.35 20.49
C GLN A 245 -3.53 5.96 20.00
N ALA A 246 -2.92 5.47 18.90
CA ALA A 246 -3.16 4.12 18.42
C ALA A 246 -2.72 3.06 19.45
N GLU A 247 -1.56 3.27 20.08
CA GLU A 247 -0.96 2.34 21.03
C GLU A 247 -1.69 2.26 22.38
N GLU A 248 -2.51 3.24 22.72
CA GLU A 248 -3.42 3.16 23.89
C GLU A 248 -4.43 2.01 23.74
N VAL A 249 -4.76 1.62 22.50
CA VAL A 249 -5.73 0.58 22.18
C VAL A 249 -5.06 -0.66 21.57
N VAL A 250 -4.06 -0.46 20.70
CA VAL A 250 -3.45 -1.51 19.88
C VAL A 250 -2.03 -1.79 20.38
N HIS A 251 -1.87 -2.88 21.13
CA HIS A 251 -0.57 -3.29 21.64
C HIS A 251 0.35 -3.82 20.51
N LEU A 252 1.54 -3.24 20.35
CA LEU A 252 2.49 -3.61 19.29
C LEU A 252 3.58 -4.61 19.72
N GLY A 253 3.52 -5.15 20.94
CA GLY A 253 4.46 -6.17 21.42
C GLY A 253 4.04 -7.60 21.07
N GLY A 254 5.02 -8.47 20.84
CA GLY A 254 4.80 -9.90 20.56
C GLY A 254 4.14 -10.16 19.19
N LEU A 255 4.39 -9.30 18.20
CA LEU A 255 3.92 -9.48 16.83
C LEU A 255 4.87 -10.40 16.07
N SER A 256 4.32 -11.33 15.31
CA SER A 256 5.06 -12.21 14.39
C SER A 256 5.27 -11.56 13.02
N ALA A 257 4.33 -10.73 12.59
CA ALA A 257 4.42 -9.96 11.36
C ALA A 257 3.68 -8.62 11.44
N VAL A 258 4.17 -7.64 10.68
CA VAL A 258 3.47 -6.42 10.32
C VAL A 258 3.16 -6.48 8.83
N VAL A 259 1.88 -6.28 8.49
CA VAL A 259 1.34 -6.40 7.13
C VAL A 259 0.88 -5.02 6.69
N GLY A 260 1.62 -4.38 5.78
CA GLY A 260 1.28 -3.05 5.28
C GLY A 260 0.45 -3.13 4.00
N LEU A 261 -0.58 -2.27 3.92
CA LEU A 261 -1.56 -2.24 2.84
C LEU A 261 -1.53 -0.91 2.06
N ALA A 262 -2.38 -0.83 1.04
CA ALA A 262 -2.67 0.37 0.28
C ALA A 262 -1.49 0.92 -0.56
N GLY A 263 -1.78 2.01 -1.28
CA GLY A 263 -0.92 2.53 -2.34
C GLY A 263 0.46 2.99 -1.89
N SER A 264 0.59 3.51 -0.67
CA SER A 264 1.88 3.98 -0.16
C SER A 264 2.83 2.82 0.13
N VAL A 265 2.36 1.79 0.85
CA VAL A 265 3.20 0.63 1.21
C VAL A 265 3.58 -0.17 -0.03
N THR A 266 2.62 -0.44 -0.93
CA THR A 266 2.89 -1.15 -2.20
C THR A 266 3.94 -0.43 -3.05
N THR A 267 3.88 0.91 -3.12
CA THR A 267 4.88 1.73 -3.84
C THR A 267 6.25 1.72 -3.15
N VAL A 268 6.30 1.79 -1.80
CA VAL A 268 7.54 1.66 -1.03
C VAL A 268 8.17 0.28 -1.26
N THR A 269 7.35 -0.76 -1.34
CA THR A 269 7.79 -2.14 -1.59
C THR A 269 8.39 -2.29 -2.97
N ALA A 270 7.72 -1.77 -4.00
CA ALA A 270 8.25 -1.73 -5.35
C ALA A 270 9.61 -1.02 -5.42
N HIS A 271 9.76 0.09 -4.69
CA HIS A 271 11.04 0.79 -4.57
C HIS A 271 12.10 -0.03 -3.84
N ALA A 272 11.76 -0.68 -2.73
CA ALA A 272 12.68 -1.51 -1.96
C ALA A 272 13.16 -2.74 -2.75
N LEU A 273 12.31 -3.29 -3.61
CA LEU A 273 12.62 -4.40 -4.52
C LEU A 273 13.37 -3.95 -5.79
N GLY A 274 13.42 -2.64 -6.08
CA GLY A 274 14.05 -2.11 -7.28
C GLY A 274 13.33 -2.51 -8.58
N LEU A 275 12.00 -2.57 -8.56
CA LEU A 275 11.21 -2.98 -9.72
C LEU A 275 11.34 -1.99 -10.89
N ASP A 276 11.28 -2.51 -12.11
CA ASP A 276 11.34 -1.74 -13.37
C ASP A 276 9.96 -1.35 -13.92
N ARG A 277 8.89 -1.74 -13.21
CA ARG A 277 7.47 -1.40 -13.43
C ARG A 277 6.66 -1.81 -12.20
N TYR A 278 5.41 -1.36 -12.10
CA TYR A 278 4.52 -1.85 -11.05
C TYR A 278 4.14 -3.30 -11.34
N ASP A 279 4.42 -4.21 -10.41
CA ASP A 279 4.15 -5.64 -10.55
C ASP A 279 3.47 -6.18 -9.29
N ARG A 280 2.15 -6.46 -9.39
CA ARG A 280 1.35 -6.91 -8.25
C ARG A 280 1.84 -8.25 -7.71
N ASP A 281 2.25 -9.17 -8.57
CA ASP A 281 2.65 -10.51 -8.16
C ASP A 281 3.99 -10.48 -7.41
N ALA A 282 4.88 -9.55 -7.77
CA ALA A 282 6.12 -9.32 -7.05
C ALA A 282 5.92 -8.60 -5.70
N ILE A 283 4.83 -7.83 -5.55
CA ILE A 283 4.54 -7.02 -4.35
C ILE A 283 3.67 -7.78 -3.33
N HIS A 284 2.66 -8.52 -3.81
CA HIS A 284 1.73 -9.24 -2.96
C HIS A 284 2.45 -10.32 -2.16
N LEU A 285 2.30 -10.28 -0.83
CA LEU A 285 2.96 -11.15 0.16
C LEU A 285 4.49 -11.08 0.13
N ALA A 286 5.05 -10.02 -0.48
CA ALA A 286 6.48 -9.79 -0.46
C ALA A 286 6.95 -9.57 0.98
N GLN A 287 7.93 -10.38 1.40
CA GLN A 287 8.58 -10.28 2.70
C GLN A 287 9.92 -9.56 2.52
N VAL A 288 9.92 -8.25 2.73
CA VAL A 288 11.10 -7.40 2.53
C VAL A 288 11.73 -7.06 3.89
N PRO A 289 13.07 -7.13 4.04
CA PRO A 289 13.71 -6.78 5.31
C PRO A 289 13.31 -5.38 5.80
N LEU A 290 13.07 -5.26 7.11
CA LEU A 290 12.63 -4.01 7.74
C LEU A 290 13.52 -2.82 7.38
N GLU A 291 14.84 -3.00 7.38
CA GLU A 291 15.78 -1.93 7.01
C GLU A 291 15.76 -1.57 5.53
N ALA A 292 15.45 -2.52 4.63
CA ALA A 292 15.26 -2.23 3.21
C ALA A 292 14.00 -1.38 2.99
N HIS A 293 12.90 -1.70 3.66
CA HIS A 293 11.70 -0.86 3.68
C HIS A 293 11.99 0.53 4.24
N ARG A 294 12.67 0.64 5.39
CA ARG A 294 13.03 1.94 5.99
C ARG A 294 13.96 2.75 5.09
N GLY A 295 14.90 2.08 4.41
CA GLY A 295 15.75 2.70 3.38
C GLY A 295 14.94 3.27 2.22
N ALA A 296 14.01 2.49 1.68
CA ALA A 296 13.10 2.91 0.63
C ALA A 296 12.24 4.10 1.05
N CYS A 297 11.72 4.11 2.28
CA CYS A 297 10.97 5.25 2.80
C CYS A 297 11.80 6.54 2.84
N ARG A 298 13.03 6.48 3.37
CA ARG A 298 13.92 7.65 3.44
C ARG A 298 14.27 8.17 2.04
N SER A 299 14.53 7.25 1.11
CA SER A 299 14.83 7.57 -0.30
C SER A 299 13.66 8.31 -0.96
N LEU A 300 12.44 7.75 -0.89
CA LEU A 300 11.25 8.36 -1.49
C LEU A 300 10.92 9.74 -0.89
N LEU A 301 11.07 9.89 0.43
CA LEU A 301 10.84 11.18 1.10
C LEU A 301 11.81 12.26 0.61
N ALA A 302 13.09 11.91 0.37
CA ALA A 302 14.13 12.84 -0.06
C ALA A 302 14.10 13.18 -1.56
N MET A 303 13.36 12.40 -2.37
CA MET A 303 13.22 12.67 -3.81
C MET A 303 12.29 13.85 -4.08
N SER A 304 12.60 14.62 -5.13
CA SER A 304 11.67 15.60 -5.69
C SER A 304 10.49 14.93 -6.40
N ARG A 305 9.41 15.66 -6.67
CA ARG A 305 8.28 15.17 -7.48
C ARG A 305 8.72 14.72 -8.86
N GLU A 306 9.65 15.44 -9.49
CA GLU A 306 10.20 15.06 -10.80
C GLU A 306 10.91 13.71 -10.73
N GLN A 307 11.75 13.50 -9.71
CA GLN A 307 12.46 12.23 -9.51
C GLN A 307 11.49 11.08 -9.22
N ARG A 308 10.46 11.32 -8.40
CA ARG A 308 9.41 10.34 -8.10
C ARG A 308 8.61 9.97 -9.35
N ALA A 309 8.26 10.94 -10.18
CA ALA A 309 7.52 10.73 -11.42
C ALA A 309 8.32 9.92 -12.45
N ALA A 310 9.65 9.99 -12.39
CA ALA A 310 10.53 9.18 -13.24
C ALA A 310 10.66 7.71 -12.79
N LEU A 311 10.15 7.35 -11.61
CA LEU A 311 10.17 5.96 -11.14
C LEU A 311 9.15 5.12 -11.91
N PRO A 312 9.51 3.95 -12.45
CA PRO A 312 8.69 3.25 -13.44
C PRO A 312 7.44 2.57 -12.85
N TYR A 313 7.38 2.38 -11.53
CA TYR A 313 6.22 1.85 -10.81
C TYR A 313 5.38 2.95 -10.15
N MET A 314 5.75 4.23 -10.27
CA MET A 314 5.04 5.32 -9.61
C MET A 314 3.76 5.66 -10.36
N HIS A 315 2.63 5.50 -9.68
CA HIS A 315 1.37 6.00 -10.21
C HIS A 315 1.38 7.54 -10.21
N PRO A 316 1.01 8.23 -11.31
CA PRO A 316 1.06 9.70 -11.40
C PRO A 316 0.33 10.40 -10.25
N GLY A 317 -0.86 9.88 -9.89
CA GLY A 317 -1.66 10.41 -8.78
C GLY A 317 -1.05 10.26 -7.38
N ARG A 318 0.08 9.55 -7.21
CA ARG A 318 0.79 9.35 -5.94
C ARG A 318 2.07 10.19 -5.81
N VAL A 319 2.56 10.78 -6.90
CA VAL A 319 3.83 11.54 -6.94
C VAL A 319 3.91 12.60 -5.84
N ASP A 320 2.81 13.33 -5.65
CA ASP A 320 2.73 14.43 -4.70
C ASP A 320 2.77 13.96 -3.23
N VAL A 321 2.21 12.78 -2.95
CA VAL A 321 1.88 12.36 -1.56
C VAL A 321 2.72 11.19 -1.06
N ILE A 322 3.45 10.50 -1.92
CA ILE A 322 4.22 9.30 -1.54
C ILE A 322 5.31 9.60 -0.50
N GLY A 323 5.88 10.81 -0.48
CA GLY A 323 6.87 11.22 0.53
C GLY A 323 6.29 11.16 1.95
N ALA A 324 5.10 11.72 2.16
CA ALA A 324 4.39 11.64 3.43
C ALA A 324 3.98 10.20 3.78
N GLY A 325 3.47 9.43 2.80
CA GLY A 325 3.15 8.02 3.00
C GLY A 325 4.36 7.19 3.44
N ALA A 326 5.51 7.43 2.82
CA ALA A 326 6.78 6.83 3.20
C ALA A 326 7.21 7.24 4.63
N LEU A 327 7.01 8.50 5.03
CA LEU A 327 7.28 8.98 6.38
C LEU A 327 6.39 8.27 7.41
N VAL A 328 5.09 8.20 7.19
CA VAL A 328 4.15 7.50 8.10
C VAL A 328 4.56 6.03 8.25
N TRP A 329 4.82 5.34 7.14
CA TRP A 329 5.23 3.94 7.17
C TRP A 329 6.57 3.73 7.88
N TYR A 330 7.52 4.66 7.71
CA TYR A 330 8.80 4.64 8.40
C TYR A 330 8.63 4.72 9.93
N GLU A 331 7.77 5.62 10.41
CA GLU A 331 7.53 5.77 11.85
C GLU A 331 6.83 4.54 12.44
N VAL A 332 5.84 3.97 11.73
CA VAL A 332 5.19 2.71 12.12
C VAL A 332 6.21 1.59 12.25
N LEU A 333 7.01 1.34 11.22
CA LEU A 333 8.03 0.28 11.25
C LEU A 333 9.05 0.49 12.38
N GLY A 334 9.41 1.73 12.68
CA GLY A 334 10.32 2.07 13.78
C GLY A 334 9.75 1.69 15.14
N ARG A 335 8.46 1.98 15.36
CA ARG A 335 7.77 1.64 16.60
C ARG A 335 7.61 0.12 16.76
N VAL A 336 7.26 -0.58 15.68
CA VAL A 336 7.13 -2.04 15.69
C VAL A 336 8.49 -2.71 15.92
N ALA A 337 9.58 -2.24 15.28
CA ALA A 337 10.91 -2.83 15.46
C ALA A 337 11.37 -2.84 16.92
N VAL A 338 11.07 -1.79 17.68
CA VAL A 338 11.41 -1.67 19.10
C VAL A 338 10.55 -2.61 19.97
N ARG A 339 9.25 -2.70 19.67
CA ARG A 339 8.27 -3.41 20.51
C ARG A 339 8.15 -4.90 20.19
N SER A 340 8.47 -5.27 18.96
CA SER A 340 8.48 -6.65 18.45
C SER A 340 9.77 -6.90 17.63
N PRO A 341 10.92 -7.06 18.30
CA PRO A 341 12.17 -7.37 17.62
C PRO A 341 12.06 -8.66 16.79
N GLY A 342 12.55 -8.62 15.55
CA GLY A 342 12.49 -9.75 14.63
C GLY A 342 11.15 -9.93 13.90
N VAL A 343 10.22 -8.97 14.02
CA VAL A 343 8.98 -8.95 13.24
C VAL A 343 9.25 -9.07 11.75
N ARG A 344 8.43 -9.86 11.04
CA ARG A 344 8.45 -9.90 9.58
C ARG A 344 7.68 -8.71 9.02
N VAL A 345 8.19 -8.07 7.97
CA VAL A 345 7.45 -7.04 7.23
C VAL A 345 6.91 -7.66 5.96
N VAL A 346 5.60 -7.63 5.80
CA VAL A 346 4.88 -8.19 4.67
C VAL A 346 4.08 -7.09 4.01
N THR A 347 4.00 -7.08 2.69
CA THR A 347 3.11 -6.18 1.94
C THR A 347 1.98 -6.97 1.33
N SER A 348 0.76 -6.45 1.39
CA SER A 348 -0.41 -7.07 0.74
C SER A 348 -1.01 -6.15 -0.31
N GLU A 349 -1.24 -6.72 -1.49
CA GLU A 349 -2.10 -6.13 -2.55
C GLU A 349 -3.60 -6.36 -2.32
N HIS A 350 -3.97 -7.19 -1.33
CA HIS A 350 -5.34 -7.32 -0.84
C HIS A 350 -5.53 -6.43 0.38
N ASP A 351 -6.60 -5.65 0.38
CA ASP A 351 -6.87 -4.62 1.39
C ASP A 351 -8.37 -4.52 1.70
N ILE A 352 -8.83 -3.34 2.15
CA ILE A 352 -10.24 -3.07 2.43
C ILE A 352 -11.16 -3.49 1.29
N LEU A 353 -10.75 -3.33 0.03
CA LEU A 353 -11.58 -3.61 -1.14
C LEU A 353 -11.95 -5.11 -1.20
N ASP A 354 -10.98 -5.96 -0.90
CA ASP A 354 -11.16 -7.41 -0.81
C ASP A 354 -12.02 -7.79 0.41
N GLY A 355 -11.82 -7.10 1.54
CA GLY A 355 -12.65 -7.25 2.73
C GLY A 355 -14.12 -6.87 2.51
N ILE A 356 -14.38 -5.81 1.74
CA ILE A 356 -15.74 -5.39 1.35
C ILE A 356 -16.39 -6.47 0.49
N ALA A 357 -15.67 -7.00 -0.52
CA ALA A 357 -16.19 -8.06 -1.38
C ALA A 357 -16.53 -9.33 -0.57
N LEU A 358 -15.66 -9.74 0.36
CA LEU A 358 -15.93 -10.84 1.28
C LEU A 358 -17.12 -10.59 2.19
N SER A 359 -17.34 -9.33 2.62
CA SER A 359 -18.43 -8.99 3.55
C SER A 359 -19.84 -9.10 2.95
N VAL A 360 -19.95 -9.12 1.62
CA VAL A 360 -21.22 -9.29 0.90
C VAL A 360 -21.38 -10.66 0.24
N ALA A 361 -20.35 -11.49 0.33
CA ALA A 361 -20.45 -12.90 0.00
C ALA A 361 -21.26 -13.61 1.09
N GLY A 362 -22.36 -14.25 0.70
CA GLY A 362 -23.35 -14.86 1.62
C GLY A 362 -22.82 -15.94 2.56
#